data_AF-A0A511MLL5-F1
#
_entry.id   AF-A0A511MLL5-F1
#
_cell.length_a   1.000
_cell.length_b   1.000
_cell.length_c   1.000
_cell.angle_alpha   90.00
_cell.angle_beta   90.00
_cell.angle_gamma   90.00
#
_symmetry.space_group_name_H-M   'P 1'
#
loop_
_entity.id
_entity.type
_entity.pdbx_description
1 polymer ?
#
loop_
_entity_poly.entity_id
_entity_poly.type
_entity_poly.pdbx_seq_one_letter_code
_entity_poly.pdbx_strand_id
1 'polypeptide(L)' 'MERIWSVVGRVCGSGYTEPSANFYELGGDSLLAGELMSALRAEFGVTVPMNLLFEAPDMGTFVKDALVLTQRGGS' A
#
# COMPACT_ATOMS: atom_id res chain seq x y z
N MET A 1 -11.46 -2.56 -3.97
CA MET A 1 -10.49 -3.61 -3.58
C MET A 1 -9.48 -3.86 -4.70
N GLU A 2 -9.90 -4.27 -5.90
CA GLU A 2 -8.97 -4.71 -6.97
C GLU A 2 -7.95 -3.65 -7.44
N ARG A 3 -8.34 -2.37 -7.55
CA ARG A 3 -7.41 -1.32 -8.01
C ARG A 3 -6.22 -1.09 -7.07
N ILE A 4 -6.45 -1.07 -5.75
CA ILE A 4 -5.37 -0.81 -4.78
C ILE A 4 -4.40 -2.00 -4.73
N TRP A 5 -4.91 -3.22 -4.88
CA TRP A 5 -4.09 -4.43 -5.04
C TRP A 5 -3.27 -4.41 -6.32
N SER A 6 -3.78 -3.83 -7.41
CA SER A 6 -3.01 -3.62 -8.63
C SER A 6 -1.83 -2.67 -8.40
N VAL A 7 -1.99 -1.60 -7.62
CA VAL A 7 -0.89 -0.69 -7.28
C VAL A 7 0.14 -1.40 -6.41
N VAL A 8 -0.32 -2.11 -5.37
CA VAL A 8 0.55 -2.92 -4.50
C VAL A 8 1.36 -3.93 -5.31
N GLY A 9 0.73 -4.72 -6.18
CA GLY A 9 1.40 -5.71 -7.01
C GLY A 9 2.38 -5.11 -8.02
N ARG A 10 2.10 -3.91 -8.55
CA ARG A 10 3.02 -3.19 -9.43
C ARG A 10 4.28 -2.71 -8.72
N VAL A 11 4.16 -2.28 -7.47
CA VAL A 11 5.28 -1.74 -6.67
C VAL A 11 6.06 -2.85 -5.98
N CYS A 12 5.38 -3.82 -5.37
CA CYS A 12 6.02 -4.94 -4.66
C CYS A 12 6.49 -6.04 -5.62
N GLY A 13 6.07 -6.02 -6.88
CA GLY A 13 6.45 -7.00 -7.89
C GLY A 13 5.84 -8.39 -7.66
N SER A 14 6.33 -9.38 -8.42
CA SER A 14 5.79 -10.74 -8.47
C SER A 14 6.03 -11.59 -7.21
N GLY A 15 6.76 -11.08 -6.21
CA GLY A 15 6.94 -11.74 -4.92
C GLY A 15 5.72 -11.60 -4.00
N TYR A 16 4.86 -10.61 -4.26
CA TYR A 16 3.66 -10.39 -3.47
C TYR A 16 2.54 -11.35 -3.90
N THR A 17 2.26 -12.36 -3.06
CA THR A 17 1.28 -13.41 -3.37
C THR A 17 0.12 -13.50 -2.38
N GLU A 18 0.27 -12.94 -1.17
CA GLU A 18 -0.72 -13.10 -0.09
C GLU A 18 -1.02 -11.80 0.67
N PRO A 19 -2.31 -11.47 0.92
CA PRO A 19 -2.74 -10.34 1.74
C PRO A 19 -2.05 -10.26 3.12
N SER A 20 -1.86 -11.40 3.77
CA SER A 20 -1.24 -11.49 5.09
C SER A 20 0.29 -11.37 5.08
N ALA A 21 0.92 -11.27 3.92
CA ALA A 21 2.36 -11.15 3.83
C ALA A 21 2.83 -9.80 4.39
N ASN A 22 3.90 -9.85 5.17
CA ASN A 22 4.53 -8.67 5.75
C ASN A 22 5.38 -7.97 4.69
N PHE A 23 5.17 -6.66 4.52
CA PHE A 23 5.89 -5.82 3.57
C PHE A 23 7.42 -5.95 3.67
N TYR A 24 7.95 -5.98 4.89
CA TYR A 24 9.40 -6.05 5.14
C TYR A 24 9.96 -7.45 4.88
N GLU A 25 9.19 -8.51 5.16
CA GLU A 25 9.60 -9.90 4.87
C GLU A 25 9.67 -10.19 3.37
N LEU A 26 8.91 -9.44 2.57
CA LEU A 26 8.93 -9.50 1.11
C LEU A 26 10.09 -8.69 0.49
N GLY A 27 10.95 -8.08 1.31
CA GLY A 27 12.04 -7.23 0.85
C GLY A 27 11.64 -5.77 0.66
N GLY A 28 10.48 -5.35 1.17
CA GLY A 28 10.08 -3.95 1.18
C GLY A 28 10.95 -3.11 2.12
N ASP A 29 11.49 -2.02 1.59
CA ASP A 29 12.29 -1.05 2.35
C ASP A 29 11.68 0.36 2.27
N SER A 30 12.36 1.35 2.84
CA SER A 30 11.88 2.74 2.86
C SER A 30 11.71 3.34 1.46
N LEU A 31 12.53 2.94 0.49
CA LEU A 31 12.43 3.35 -0.90
C LEU A 31 11.15 2.80 -1.52
N LEU A 32 10.94 1.49 -1.43
CA LEU A 32 9.77 0.81 -1.99
C LEU A 32 8.47 1.30 -1.32
N ALA A 33 8.52 1.60 -0.02
CA ALA A 33 7.41 2.20 0.70
C ALA A 33 7.10 3.62 0.18
N GLY A 34 8.13 4.43 -0.08
CA GLY A 34 7.99 5.74 -0.71
C GLY A 34 7.37 5.66 -2.12
N GLU A 35 7.80 4.69 -2.92
CA GLU A 35 7.21 4.42 -4.24
C GLU A 35 5.75 4.01 -4.13
N LEU A 36 5.40 3.15 -3.16
CA LEU A 36 4.02 2.74 -2.90
C LEU A 36 3.14 3.93 -2.55
N MET A 37 3.58 4.80 -1.63
CA MET A 37 2.83 6.01 -1.26
C MET A 37 2.66 6.96 -2.46
N SER A 38 3.71 7.12 -3.28
CA SER A 38 3.65 7.93 -4.49
C SER A 38 2.66 7.37 -5.51
N ALA A 39 2.66 6.05 -5.73
CA ALA A 39 1.76 5.38 -6.65
C ALA A 39 0.30 5.45 -6.19
N LEU A 40 0.04 5.26 -4.89
CA LEU A 40 -1.28 5.42 -4.29
C LEU A 40 -1.79 6.86 -4.45
N ARG A 41 -0.92 7.85 -4.24
CA ARG A 41 -1.26 9.26 -4.46
C ARG A 41 -1.55 9.56 -5.92
N ALA A 42 -0.77 9.03 -6.85
CA ALA A 42 -0.98 9.25 -8.27
C ALA A 42 -2.28 8.62 -8.78
N GLU A 43 -2.64 7.43 -8.28
CA GLU A 43 -3.80 6.68 -8.80
C GLU A 43 -5.12 7.02 -8.09
N PHE A 44 -5.07 7.37 -6.80
CA PHE A 44 -6.26 7.64 -5.99
C PHE A 44 -6.35 9.08 -5.48
N GLY A 45 -5.33 9.91 -5.69
CA GLY A 45 -5.32 11.30 -5.22
C GLY A 45 -5.15 11.46 -3.70
N VAL A 46 -4.85 10.38 -2.97
CA VAL A 46 -4.74 10.42 -1.50
C VAL A 46 -3.29 10.29 -1.03
N THR A 47 -2.96 11.02 0.03
CA THR A 47 -1.68 10.88 0.70
C THR A 47 -1.82 9.82 1.80
N VAL A 48 -1.22 8.66 1.59
CA VAL A 48 -1.14 7.61 2.60
C VAL A 48 0.11 7.84 3.44
N PRO A 49 0.00 8.01 4.76
CA PRO A 49 1.15 8.32 5.60
C PRO A 49 1.98 7.06 5.86
N MET A 50 3.30 7.23 5.88
CA MET A 50 4.26 6.11 5.95
C MET A 50 4.17 5.32 7.27
N ASN A 51 3.71 5.95 8.35
CA ASN A 51 3.49 5.30 9.65
C ASN A 51 2.52 4.11 9.54
N LEU A 52 1.55 4.13 8.61
CA LEU A 52 0.63 3.00 8.44
C LEU A 52 1.35 1.70 8.08
N LEU A 53 2.43 1.76 7.30
CA LEU A 53 3.25 0.57 7.00
C LEU A 53 4.04 0.08 8.23
N PHE A 54 4.42 1.00 9.13
CA PHE A 54 5.12 0.65 10.37
C PHE A 54 4.16 0.07 11.43
N GLU A 55 2.94 0.61 11.52
CA GLU A 55 1.91 0.17 12.46
C GLU A 55 1.24 -1.13 12.00
N ALA A 56 1.00 -1.26 10.69
CA ALA A 56 0.41 -2.42 10.05
C ALA A 56 1.32 -2.89 8.91
N PRO A 57 2.39 -3.65 9.22
CA PRO A 57 3.30 -4.16 8.20
C PRO A 57 2.68 -5.28 7.36
N ASP A 58 1.53 -5.83 7.78
CA ASP A 58 0.76 -6.75 6.96
C ASP A 58 0.02 -5.98 5.86
N MET A 59 0.19 -6.44 4.63
CA MET A 59 -0.32 -5.72 3.47
C MET A 59 -1.85 -5.69 3.39
N GLY A 60 -2.53 -6.67 4.00
CA GLY A 60 -3.98 -6.78 4.05
C GLY A 60 -4.61 -5.71 4.93
N THR A 61 -4.03 -5.42 6.10
CA THR A 61 -4.47 -4.33 6.98
C THR A 61 -4.06 -2.99 6.39
N PHE A 62 -2.83 -2.85 5.89
CA PHE A 62 -2.40 -1.64 5.18
C PHE A 62 -3.38 -1.27 4.04
N VAL A 63 -3.76 -2.24 3.21
CA VAL A 63 -4.72 -2.03 2.12
C VAL A 63 -6.09 -1.59 2.64
N LYS A 64 -6.59 -2.18 3.74
CA LYS A 64 -7.85 -1.76 4.34
C LYS A 64 -7.79 -0.31 4.82
N ASP A 65 -6.72 0.08 5.48
CA ASP A 65 -6.55 1.45 6.00
C ASP A 65 -6.39 2.46 4.87
N ALA A 66 -5.58 2.12 3.87
CA ALA A 66 -5.43 2.94 2.66
C ALA A 66 -6.77 3.11 1.93
N LEU A 67 -7.59 2.06 1.84
CA LEU A 67 -8.92 2.15 1.23
C LEU A 67 -9.86 3.11 1.96
N VAL A 68 -9.83 3.14 3.29
CA VAL A 68 -10.62 4.10 4.07
C VAL A 68 -10.22 5.53 3.73
N LEU A 69 -8.92 5.80 3.54
CA LEU A 69 -8.43 7.10 3.10
C LEU A 69 -8.90 7.44 1.67
N THR A 70 -8.83 6.50 0.73
CA THR A 70 -9.32 6.71 -0.65
C THR A 70 -10.81 7.04 -0.71
N GLN A 71 -11.63 6.49 0.19
CA GLN A 71 -13.07 6.75 0.24
C GLN A 71 -13.41 8.10 0.87
N ARG A 72 -12.51 8.66 1.68
CA ARG A 72 -12.69 9.97 2.34
C ARG A 72 -12.15 11.13 1.49
N GLY A 73 -11.20 10.86 0.59
CA GLY A 73 -10.53 11.87 -0.24
C GLY A 73 -11.28 12.29 -1.51
N GLY A 74 -12.47 11.75 -1.78
CA GLY A 74 -13.32 12.19 -2.89
C GLY A 74 -14.27 13.30 -2.45
N SER A 75 -13.86 14.56 -2.59
CA SER A 75 -14.74 15.74 -2.53
C SER A 75 -14.42 16.67 -3.67
#